data_AF-A0A1Y0BCF4-F1
#
_entry.id   AF-A0A1Y0BCF4-F1
#
_cell.length_a   1.000
_cell.length_b   1.000
_cell.length_c   1.000
_cell.angle_alpha   90.00
_cell.angle_beta   90.00
_cell.angle_gamma   90.00
#
_symmetry.space_group_name_H-M   'P 1'
#
loop_
_entity.id
_entity.type
_entity.pdbx_description
1 polymer ?
#
loop_
_entity_poly.entity_id
_entity_poly.type
_entity_poly.pdbx_seq_one_letter_code
_entity_poly.pdbx_strand_id
1 'polypeptide(L)' 'MLHCFDTLENANAYLQSELFAADVVGGLKPLLAAEPDVHTYTAI' A
#
# COMPACT_ATOMS: atom_id res chain seq x y z
N MET A 1 3.45 2.20 7.23
CA MET A 1 4.54 2.52 6.28
C MET A 1 4.07 3.64 5.37
N LEU A 2 4.98 4.49 4.90
CA LEU A 2 4.69 5.53 3.91
C LEU A 2 5.48 5.21 2.64
N HIS A 3 4.81 5.16 1.50
CA HIS A 3 5.44 4.97 0.18
C HIS A 3 5.19 6.22 -0.65
N CYS A 4 6.27 6.80 -1.16
CA CYS A 4 6.20 7.94 -2.07
C CYS A 4 6.43 7.44 -3.50
N PHE A 5 5.67 7.99 -4.44
CA PHE A 5 5.75 7.68 -5.86
C PHE A 5 5.87 8.97 -6.66
N ASP A 6 6.54 8.90 -7.80
CA ASP A 6 6.71 10.05 -8.70
C ASP A 6 5.38 10.48 -9.34
N THR A 7 4.43 9.55 -9.50
CA THR A 7 3.11 9.81 -10.10
C THR A 7 2.00 9.10 -9.34
N LEU A 8 0.79 9.64 -9.44
CA LEU A 8 -0.42 9.00 -8.90
C LEU A 8 -0.71 7.65 -9.59
N GLU A 9 -0.38 7.52 -10.87
CA GLU A 9 -0.54 6.27 -11.62
C GLU A 9 0.33 5.16 -11.04
N ASN A 10 1.60 5.45 -10.73
CA ASN A 10 2.50 4.48 -10.12
C ASN A 10 2.02 4.07 -8.72
N ALA A 11 1.50 5.02 -7.93
CA ALA A 11 0.91 4.72 -6.62
C ALA A 11 -0.29 3.76 -6.74
N ASN A 12 -1.19 4.00 -7.70
CA ASN A 12 -2.34 3.13 -7.94
C ASN A 12 -1.93 1.76 -8.46
N ALA A 13 -0.97 1.69 -9.38
CA ALA A 13 -0.44 0.42 -9.89
C ALA A 13 0.19 -0.41 -8.77
N TYR A 14 0.90 0.23 -7.84
CA TYR A 14 1.45 -0.45 -6.66
C TYR A 14 0.35 -1.05 -5.76
N LEU A 15 -0.72 -0.31 -5.48
CA LEU A 15 -1.85 -0.79 -4.66
C LEU A 15 -2.59 -1.99 -5.29
N GLN A 16 -2.56 -2.10 -6.63
CA GLN A 16 -3.16 -3.23 -7.36
C GLN A 16 -2.15 -4.37 -7.63
N SER A 17 -0.89 -4.21 -7.24
CA SER A 17 0.15 -5.19 -7.51
C SER A 17 0.09 -6.39 -6.56
N GLU A 18 0.51 -7.55 -7.06
CA GLU A 18 0.68 -8.75 -6.23
C GLU A 18 1.68 -8.53 -5.10
N LEU A 19 2.66 -7.63 -5.28
CA LEU A 19 3.62 -7.27 -4.25
C LEU A 19 2.93 -6.66 -3.03
N PHE A 20 2.01 -5.71 -3.23
CA PHE A 20 1.27 -5.11 -2.13
C PHE A 20 0.36 -6.14 -1.42
N ALA A 21 -0.36 -6.96 -2.19
CA ALA A 21 -1.25 -7.98 -1.64
C ALA A 21 -0.49 -9.09 -0.89
N ALA A 22 0.62 -9.59 -1.43
CA ALA A 22 1.38 -10.67 -0.82
C ALA A 22 2.23 -10.18 0.37
N ASP A 23 2.89 -9.03 0.23
CA ASP A 23 3.87 -8.56 1.22
C ASP A 23 3.19 -7.80 2.37
N VAL A 24 2.35 -6.81 2.03
CA VAL A 24 1.69 -5.96 3.04
C VAL A 24 0.46 -6.65 3.61
N VAL A 25 -0.44 -7.17 2.78
CA VAL A 25 -1.67 -7.80 3.29
C VAL A 25 -1.41 -9.23 3.77
N GLY A 26 -0.62 -10.00 3.03
CA GLY A 26 -0.29 -11.39 3.37
C GLY A 26 0.74 -11.51 4.49
N GLY A 27 1.90 -10.87 4.34
CA GLY A 27 3.02 -10.95 5.27
C GLY A 27 2.75 -10.29 6.63
N LEU A 28 2.06 -9.15 6.65
CA LEU A 28 1.72 -8.47 7.91
C LEU A 28 0.43 -8.97 8.55
N LYS A 29 -0.41 -9.75 7.86
CA LYS A 29 -1.70 -10.24 8.40
C LYS A 29 -1.63 -10.79 9.83
N PRO A 30 -0.61 -11.60 10.22
CA PRO A 30 -0.51 -12.13 11.57
C PRO A 30 -0.18 -11.06 12.63
N LEU A 31 0.38 -9.92 12.20
CA LEU A 31 0.81 -8.81 13.04
C LEU A 31 -0.21 -7.67 13.08
N LEU A 32 -1.20 -7.69 12.19
CA LEU A 32 -2.25 -6.69 12.10
C LEU A 32 -3.35 -7.00 13.11
N ALA A 33 -3.60 -6.06 14.04
CA ALA A 33 -4.71 -6.16 14.99
C ALA A 33 -6.08 -5.91 14.33
N ALA A 34 -6.10 -5.27 13.15
CA ALA A 34 -7.28 -4.96 12.36
C ALA A 34 -6.89 -4.81 10.88
N GLU A 35 -7.89 -4.72 10.00
CA GLU A 35 -7.65 -4.46 8.57
C GLU A 35 -6.88 -3.14 8.37
N PRO A 36 -5.90 -3.11 7.44
CA PRO A 36 -5.07 -1.93 7.23
C PRO A 36 -5.87 -0.84 6.52
N ASP A 37 -5.76 0.38 7.04
CA ASP A 37 -6.37 1.56 6.43
C ASP A 37 -5.38 2.26 5.49
N VAL A 38 -5.74 2.36 4.22
CA VAL A 38 -4.84 2.79 3.13
C VAL A 38 -5.35 4.09 2.52
N HIS A 39 -4.50 5.12 2.55
CA HIS A 39 -4.81 6.45 2.03
C HIS A 39 -3.71 6.93 1.09
N THR A 40 -4.11 7.56 -0.02
CA THR A 40 -3.20 8.23 -0.97
C THR A 40 -3.30 9.74 -0.82
N TYR A 41 -2.15 10.40 -0.70
CA TYR A 41 -2.03 11.85 -0.58
C TYR A 41 -1.16 12.38 -1.71
N THR A 42 -1.61 13.44 -2.38
CA THR A 42 -0.82 14.13 -3.41
C THR A 42 -0.09 15.30 -2.76
N ALA A 43 1.23 15.29 -2.81
CA ALA A 43 2.03 16.44 -2.39
C ALA A 43 1.95 17.53 -3.47
N ILE A 44 1.73 18.78 -3.04
CA ILE A 44 1.64 19.97 -3.90
C ILE A 44 2.98 20.71 -3.84
#